data_AF-A0AAE6JM61-F1
#
_entry.id   AF-A0AAE6JM61-F1
#
_cell.length_a   1.000
_cell.length_b   1.000
_cell.length_c   1.000
_cell.angle_alpha   90.00
_cell.angle_beta   90.00
_cell.angle_gamma   90.00
#
_symmetry.space_group_name_H-M   'P 1'
#
loop_
_entity.id
_entity.type
_entity.pdbx_description
1 polymer ?
#
loop_
_entity_poly.entity_id
_entity_poly.type
_entity_poly.pdbx_seq_one_letter_code
_entity_poly.pdbx_strand_id
1 'polypeptide(L)' 'MKIVDLNGKVIEVENLDLAFQQADACRHYRHTDSAFAQQDEKLQTYWEDVYQKLLKLKTEQP' A
#
# COMPACT_ATOMS: atom_id res chain seq x y z
N MET A 1 -11.21 6.10 8.46
CA MET A 1 -10.81 6.85 7.23
C MET A 1 -10.97 5.93 6.03
N LYS A 2 -10.95 6.43 4.79
CA LYS A 2 -11.13 5.57 3.60
C LYS A 2 -10.17 5.95 2.48
N ILE A 3 -9.65 4.94 1.77
CA ILE A 3 -8.97 5.10 0.49
C ILE A 3 -9.67 4.25 -0.57
N VAL A 4 -9.45 4.57 -1.83
CA VAL A 4 -9.85 3.73 -2.97
C VAL A 4 -8.58 3.16 -3.59
N ASP A 5 -8.43 1.84 -3.62
CA ASP A 5 -7.25 1.19 -4.19
C ASP A 5 -7.19 1.31 -5.72
N LEU A 6 -6.11 0.80 -6.32
CA LEU A 6 -5.89 0.83 -7.76
C LEU A 6 -6.96 0.05 -8.57
N ASN A 7 -7.72 -0.84 -7.93
CA ASN A 7 -8.79 -1.62 -8.55
C ASN A 7 -10.18 -0.99 -8.32
N GLY A 8 -10.24 0.22 -7.75
CA GLY A 8 -11.51 0.89 -7.45
C GLY A 8 -12.21 0.38 -6.18
N LYS A 9 -11.56 -0.46 -5.39
CA LYS A 9 -12.12 -0.99 -4.15
C LYS A 9 -11.91 -0.01 -3.00
N VAL A 10 -12.97 0.25 -2.24
CA VAL A 10 -12.88 1.04 -1.02
C VAL A 10 -12.25 0.21 0.10
N ILE A 11 -11.20 0.74 0.71
CA ILE A 11 -10.54 0.17 1.89
C ILE A 11 -10.86 1.08 3.08
N GLU A 12 -11.45 0.49 4.11
CA GLU A 12 -11.63 1.15 5.39
C GLU A 12 -10.34 1.08 6.21
N VAL A 13 -9.89 2.25 6.68
CA VAL A 13 -8.68 2.41 7.47
C VAL A 13 -9.08 2.76 8.89
N GLU A 14 -8.92 1.79 9.79
CA GLU A 14 -9.24 1.91 11.22
C GLU A 14 -8.12 2.61 12.00
N ASN A 15 -6.87 2.23 11.73
CA ASN A 15 -5.68 2.83 12.33
C ASN A 15 -4.72 3.27 11.23
N LEU A 16 -4.55 4.59 11.06
CA LEU A 16 -3.76 5.16 9.97
C LEU A 16 -2.27 4.85 10.10
N ASP A 17 -1.70 4.96 11.31
CA ASP A 17 -0.28 4.72 11.52
C ASP A 17 0.10 3.26 11.28
N LEU A 18 -0.72 2.32 11.76
CA LEU A 18 -0.50 0.89 11.51
C LEU A 18 -0.67 0.55 10.02
N ALA A 19 -1.69 1.11 9.36
CA ALA A 19 -1.88 0.90 7.92
C ALA A 19 -0.71 1.45 7.11
N PHE A 20 -0.17 2.60 7.50
CA PHE A 20 0.98 3.22 6.85
C PHE A 20 2.24 2.38 6.99
N GLN A 21 2.55 1.90 8.21
CA GLN A 21 3.67 0.99 8.46
C GLN A 21 3.54 -0.32 7.67
N GLN A 22 2.33 -0.88 7.59
CA GLN A 22 2.06 -2.08 6.82
C GLN A 22 2.33 -1.87 5.32
N ALA A 23 1.84 -0.77 4.75
CA ALA A 23 2.03 -0.46 3.34
C ALA A 23 3.52 -0.21 3.01
N ASP A 24 4.24 0.47 3.89
CA ASP A 24 5.68 0.71 3.73
C ASP A 24 6.51 -0.58 3.79
N ALA A 25 6.15 -1.52 4.66
CA ALA A 25 6.78 -2.84 4.69
C ALA A 25 6.47 -3.63 3.40
N CYS A 26 5.21 -3.66 2.97
CA CYS A 26 4.78 -4.46 1.83
C CYS A 26 5.32 -3.95 0.49
N ARG A 27 5.45 -2.64 0.27
CA ARG A 27 5.96 -2.09 -1.01
C ARG A 27 7.44 -2.41 -1.27
N HIS A 28 8.17 -2.86 -0.25
CA HIS A 28 9.56 -3.31 -0.36
C HIS A 28 9.70 -4.84 -0.32
N TYR A 29 8.63 -5.59 -0.08
CA TYR A 29 8.69 -7.04 0.00
C TYR A 29 8.95 -7.66 -1.37
N ARG A 30 9.90 -8.59 -1.41
CA ARG A 30 10.33 -9.31 -2.61
C ARG A 30 10.65 -10.76 -2.25
N HIS A 31 10.25 -11.68 -3.11
CA HIS A 31 10.72 -13.05 -3.06
C HIS A 31 12.16 -13.11 -3.58
N THR A 32 12.95 -14.03 -3.03
CA THR A 32 14.30 -14.31 -3.52
C THR A 32 14.28 -15.15 -4.80
N ASP A 33 13.22 -15.94 -4.99
CA ASP A 33 13.00 -16.74 -6.19
C ASP A 33 12.51 -15.85 -7.35
N SER A 34 13.30 -15.82 -8.42
CA SER A 34 13.05 -15.01 -9.61
C SER A 34 11.79 -15.42 -10.37
N ALA A 35 11.25 -16.62 -10.14
CA ALA A 35 9.97 -17.05 -10.71
C ALA A 35 8.81 -16.11 -10.30
N PHE A 36 8.94 -15.39 -9.18
CA PHE A 36 7.92 -14.46 -8.69
C PHE A 36 8.16 -13.01 -9.09
N ALA A 37 9.24 -12.68 -9.80
CA ALA A 37 9.64 -11.29 -10.08
C ALA A 37 8.51 -10.44 -10.71
N GLN A 38 7.78 -11.00 -11.67
CA GLN A 38 6.66 -10.29 -12.32
C GLN A 38 5.50 -10.04 -11.34
N GLN A 39 5.23 -10.99 -10.44
CA GLN A 39 4.17 -10.82 -9.44
C GLN A 39 4.60 -9.81 -8.37
N ASP A 40 5.86 -9.84 -7.97
CA ASP A 40 6.43 -8.87 -7.05
C ASP A 40 6.33 -7.45 -7.59
N GLU A 41 6.67 -7.21 -8.87
CA GLU A 41 6.51 -5.89 -9.49
C GLU A 41 5.07 -5.37 -9.40
N LYS A 42 4.09 -6.22 -9.67
CA LYS A 42 2.66 -5.88 -9.54
C LYS A 42 2.28 -5.55 -8.10
N LEU A 43 2.73 -6.36 -7.14
CA LEU A 43 2.46 -6.15 -5.72
C LEU A 43 3.10 -4.86 -5.21
N GLN A 44 4.35 -4.55 -5.59
CA GLN A 44 4.99 -3.29 -5.22
C GLN A 44 4.24 -2.10 -5.80
N THR A 45 3.82 -2.16 -7.06
CA THR A 45 3.04 -1.08 -7.68
C THR A 45 1.75 -0.84 -6.92
N TYR A 46 1.04 -1.92 -6.56
CA TYR A 46 -0.17 -1.84 -5.76
C TYR A 46 0.09 -1.26 -4.36
N TRP A 47 1.13 -1.71 -3.65
CA TRP A 47 1.42 -1.24 -2.30
C TRP A 47 1.98 0.18 -2.26
N GLU A 48 2.70 0.62 -3.29
CA GLU A 48 3.13 2.01 -3.45
C GLU A 48 1.91 2.93 -3.62
N ASP A 49 0.93 2.54 -4.45
CA ASP A 49 -0.33 3.28 -4.59
C ASP A 49 -1.10 3.40 -3.27
N VAL A 50 -1.21 2.30 -2.51
CA VAL A 50 -1.82 2.31 -1.17
C VAL A 50 -1.04 3.24 -0.23
N TYR A 51 0.29 3.14 -0.19
CA TYR A 51 1.14 3.96 0.66
C TYR A 51 0.96 5.46 0.38
N GLN A 52 0.96 5.89 -0.89
CA GLN A 52 0.77 7.29 -1.27
C GLN A 52 -0.60 7.82 -0.85
N LYS A 53 -1.65 7.00 -0.95
CA LYS A 53 -3.00 7.38 -0.51
C LYS A 53 -3.10 7.51 1.02
N LEU A 54 -2.44 6.63 1.75
CA LEU A 54 -2.33 6.74 3.21
C LEU A 54 -1.49 7.95 3.63
N LEU A 55 -0.40 8.25 2.92
CA LEU A 55 0.41 9.45 3.15
C LEU A 55 -0.44 10.71 3.00
N LYS A 56 -1.20 10.79 1.90
CA LYS A 56 -2.11 11.91 1.65
C LYS A 56 -3.12 12.07 2.79
N LEU A 57 -3.77 10.98 3.21
CA LEU A 57 -4.68 11.00 4.36
C LEU A 57 -4.01 11.49 5.65
N LYS A 58 -2.74 11.15 5.87
CA LYS A 58 -1.97 11.56 7.05
C LYS A 58 -1.57 13.03 7.00
N THR A 59 -1.29 13.58 5.82
CA THR A 59 -0.97 15.00 5.63
C THR A 59 -2.22 15.89 5.65
N GLU A 60 -3.38 15.35 5.30
CA GLU A 60 -4.66 16.08 5.29
C GLU A 60 -5.36 16.07 6.66
N GLN A 61 -4.95 15.19 7.57
CA GLN A 61 -5.42 15.20 8.97
C GLN A 61 -4.46 16.04 9.82
N PRO A 62 -4.91 17.19 10.37
CA PRO A 62 -4.07 18.07 11.18
C PRO A 62 -3.64 17.45 12.51
#